data_AF-R8W1J4-F1
#
_entry.id   AF-R8W1J4-F1
#
_cell.length_a   1.000
_cell.length_b   1.000
_cell.length_c   1.000
_cell.angle_alpha   90.00
_cell.angle_beta   90.00
_cell.angle_gamma   90.00
#
_symmetry.space_group_name_H-M   'P 1'
#
loop_
_entity.id
_entity.type
_entity.pdbx_description
1 polymer ?
#
loop_
_entity_poly.entity_id
_entity_poly.type
_entity_poly.pdbx_seq_one_letter_code
_entity_poly.pdbx_strand_id
1 'polypeptide(L)' 'MILIEDDRLAEALLGLSQKDREIFMMHWFLRMTDEQIAKYMDMARRTVNTRRQKAYRLLKELMGGEADD' A
#
# COMPACT_ATOMS: atom_id res chain seq x y z
N MET A 1 12.77 12.55 -3.14
CA MET A 1 12.73 11.56 -4.24
C MET A 1 13.04 10.21 -3.62
N ILE A 2 12.08 9.30 -3.52
CA ILE A 2 12.33 7.94 -3.03
C ILE A 2 12.75 7.14 -4.28
N LEU A 3 14.01 6.72 -4.35
CA LEU A 3 14.47 5.81 -5.40
C LEU A 3 14.04 4.40 -5.00
N ILE A 4 13.18 3.78 -5.80
CA ILE A 4 12.84 2.37 -5.63
C ILE A 4 13.82 1.60 -6.51
N GLU A 5 14.80 0.94 -5.87
CA GLU A 5 15.87 0.19 -6.56
C GLU A 5 15.38 -1.15 -7.16
N ASP A 6 14.17 -1.58 -6.81
CA ASP A 6 13.57 -2.82 -7.28
C ASP A 6 12.51 -2.51 -8.35
N ASP A 7 12.86 -2.73 -9.61
CA ASP A 7 12.00 -2.51 -10.78
C ASP A 7 10.66 -3.27 -10.65
N ARG A 8 10.66 -4.45 -10.01
CA ARG A 8 9.43 -5.24 -9.78
C ARG A 8 8.55 -4.59 -8.71
N LEU A 9 9.14 -4.02 -7.68
CA LEU A 9 8.39 -3.26 -6.67
C LEU A 9 7.80 -1.98 -7.30
N ALA A 10 8.54 -1.32 -8.18
CA ALA A 10 8.05 -0.15 -8.90
C ALA A 10 6.86 -0.52 -9.81
N GLU A 11 6.95 -1.60 -10.58
CA GLU A 11 5.84 -2.12 -11.40
C GLU A 11 4.64 -2.54 -10.54
N ALA A 12 4.88 -3.19 -9.41
CA ALA A 12 3.81 -3.63 -8.52
C ALA A 12 3.08 -2.46 -7.86
N LEU A 13 3.82 -1.42 -7.47
CA LEU A 13 3.22 -0.15 -7.03
C LEU A 13 2.47 0.54 -8.16
N LEU A 14 2.95 0.46 -9.41
CA LEU A 14 2.26 0.99 -10.59
C LEU A 14 0.91 0.31 -10.85
N GLY A 15 0.77 -0.98 -10.51
CA GLY A 15 -0.50 -1.71 -10.58
C GLY A 15 -1.56 -1.29 -9.55
N LEU A 16 -1.18 -0.58 -8.49
CA LEU A 16 -2.12 -0.07 -7.49
C LEU A 16 -2.88 1.16 -7.99
N SER A 17 -4.16 1.26 -7.60
CA SER A 17 -4.87 2.54 -7.70
C SER A 17 -4.09 3.62 -6.94
N GLN A 18 -4.17 4.87 -7.39
CA GLN A 18 -3.44 5.98 -6.76
C GLN A 18 -3.68 6.04 -5.24
N LYS A 19 -4.94 5.91 -4.81
CA LYS A 19 -5.29 5.94 -3.37
C LYS A 19 -4.67 4.77 -2.60
N ASP A 20 -4.68 3.57 -3.16
CA ASP A 20 -4.13 2.40 -2.47
C ASP A 20 -2.60 2.50 -2.37
N ARG A 21 -1.95 3.09 -3.39
CA ARG A 21 -0.52 3.39 -3.41
C ARG A 21 -0.15 4.45 -2.37
N GLU A 22 -0.91 5.53 -2.28
CA GLU A 22 -0.71 6.58 -1.26
C GLU A 22 -0.85 6.02 0.15
N ILE A 23 -1.89 5.22 0.41
CA ILE A 23 -2.09 4.52 1.69
C ILE A 23 -0.90 3.60 2.00
N PHE A 24 -0.45 2.81 1.02
CA PHE A 24 0.69 1.91 1.19
C PHE A 24 1.98 2.70 1.50
N MET A 25 2.25 3.79 0.77
CA MET A 25 3.44 4.61 0.98
C MET A 25 3.44 5.28 2.35
N MET A 26 2.30 5.84 2.78
CA MET A 26 2.16 6.43 4.11
C MET A 26 2.39 5.40 5.21
N HIS A 27 1.88 4.18 5.06
CA HIS A 27 2.08 3.12 6.03
C HIS A 27 3.52 2.62 6.07
N TRP A 28 4.08 2.27 4.92
CA TRP A 28 5.35 1.55 4.82
C TRP A 28 6.56 2.48 4.97
N PHE A 29 6.55 3.63 4.29
CA PHE A 29 7.67 4.57 4.29
C PHE A 29 7.56 5.63 5.38
N LEU A 30 6.36 6.20 5.58
CA LEU A 30 6.15 7.25 6.60
C LEU A 30 5.79 6.69 7.98
N ARG A 31 5.66 5.36 8.09
CA ARG A 31 5.34 4.65 9.35
C ARG A 31 4.05 5.14 10.01
N MET A 32 3.11 5.66 9.21
CA MET A 32 1.82 6.13 9.71
C MET A 32 0.89 4.94 10.05
N THR A 33 0.16 5.05 11.15
CA THR A 33 -0.87 4.08 11.53
C THR A 33 -2.13 4.24 10.68
N ASP A 34 -2.97 3.20 10.61
CA ASP A 34 -4.27 3.28 9.91
C ASP A 34 -5.14 4.44 10.45
N GLU A 35 -5.01 4.81 11.74
CA GLU A 35 -5.66 5.99 12.34
C GLU A 35 -5.10 7.32 11.83
N GLN A 36 -3.77 7.45 11.75
CA GLN A 36 -3.13 8.66 11.26
C GLN A 36 -3.45 8.89 9.77
N ILE A 37 -3.43 7.81 8.98
CA ILE A 37 -3.80 7.84 7.56
C ILE A 37 -5.28 8.17 7.39
N ALA A 38 -6.16 7.55 8.19
CA ALA A 38 -7.59 7.84 8.19
C ALA A 38 -7.88 9.32 8.44
N LYS A 39 -7.21 9.90 9.45
CA LYS A 39 -7.33 11.33 9.77
C LYS A 39 -6.77 12.21 8.64
N TYR A 40 -5.65 11.83 8.05
CA TYR A 40 -5.01 12.59 6.97
C TYR A 40 -5.86 12.61 5.68
N MET A 41 -6.48 11.47 5.33
CA MET A 41 -7.25 11.32 4.09
C MET A 41 -8.75 11.62 4.25
N ASP A 42 -9.20 11.97 5.46
CA ASP A 42 -10.63 12.09 5.81
C ASP A 42 -11.43 10.81 5.44
N MET A 43 -10.92 9.66 5.90
CA MET A 43 -11.47 8.34 5.60
C MET A 43 -11.73 7.54 6.89
N ALA A 44 -12.73 6.66 6.87
CA ALA A 44 -12.91 5.71 7.96
C ALA A 44 -11.69 4.78 8.08
N ARG A 45 -11.21 4.56 9.31
CA ARG A 45 -10.07 3.66 9.60
C ARG A 45 -10.25 2.27 8.99
N ARG A 46 -11.48 1.75 9.01
CA ARG A 46 -11.80 0.45 8.39
C ARG A 46 -11.55 0.45 6.88
N THR A 47 -11.89 1.53 6.19
CA THR A 47 -11.65 1.67 4.74
C THR A 47 -10.15 1.73 4.44
N VAL A 48 -9.37 2.45 5.26
CA VAL A 48 -7.90 2.48 5.14
C VAL A 48 -7.32 1.08 5.32
N ASN A 49 -7.77 0.35 6.34
CA ASN A 49 -7.32 -1.01 6.62
C ASN A 49 -7.61 -1.96 5.44
N THR A 50 -8.84 -1.95 4.90
CA THR A 50 -9.21 -2.78 3.74
C THR A 50 -8.37 -2.44 2.52
N ARG A 51 -8.16 -1.16 2.23
CA ARG A 51 -7.34 -0.71 1.09
C ARG A 51 -5.87 -1.10 1.25
N ARG A 52 -5.32 -0.95 2.45
CA ARG A 52 -3.96 -1.38 2.79
C ARG A 52 -3.81 -2.89 2.59
N GLN A 53 -4.73 -3.70 3.09
CA GLN A 53 -4.71 -5.16 2.91
C GLN A 53 -4.80 -5.57 1.44
N LYS A 54 -5.64 -4.88 0.66
CA LYS A 54 -5.72 -5.09 -0.79
C LYS A 54 -4.38 -4.76 -1.48
N ALA A 55 -3.75 -3.65 -1.09
CA ALA A 55 -2.45 -3.26 -1.63
C ALA A 55 -1.36 -4.30 -1.31
N TYR A 56 -1.33 -4.81 -0.08
CA TYR A 56 -0.41 -5.88 0.31
C TYR A 56 -0.60 -7.16 -0.50
N ARG A 57 -1.85 -7.60 -0.71
CA ARG A 57 -2.13 -8.80 -1.53
C ARG A 57 -1.61 -8.65 -2.94
N LEU A 58 -1.92 -7.53 -3.60
CA LEU A 58 -1.43 -7.27 -4.96
C LEU A 58 0.10 -7.24 -5.03
N LEU A 59 0.75 -6.60 -4.04
CA LEU A 59 2.21 -6.58 -3.95
C LEU A 59 2.79 -7.99 -3.75
N LYS A 60 2.17 -8.83 -2.92
CA LYS A 60 2.60 -10.22 -2.69
C LYS A 60 2.48 -11.05 -3.98
N GLU A 61 1.34 -10.96 -4.66
CA GLU A 61 1.08 -11.63 -5.95
C GLU A 61 2.11 -11.23 -7.02
N LEU A 62 2.37 -9.92 -7.17
CA LEU A 62 3.30 -9.40 -8.19
C LEU A 62 4.78 -9.67 -7.86
N MET A 63 5.13 -9.79 -6.57
CA MET A 63 6.48 -10.19 -6.14
C MET A 63 6.67 -11.72 -6.15
N GLY A 64 5.67 -12.51 -6.56
CA GLY A 64 5.75 -13.97 -6.63
C GLY A 64 5.70 -14.66 -5.27
N GLY A 65 5.22 -13.99 -4.23
CA GLY A 65 4.90 -14.63 -2.95
C GLY A 65 3.52 -15.26 -3.03
N GLU A 66 3.40 -16.55 -2.69
CA GLU A 66 2.11 -17.24 -2.60
C GLU A 66 1.15 -16.43 -1.74
N ALA A 67 0.02 -15.98 -2.29
CA ALA A 67 -1.03 -15.35 -1.50
C ALA A 67 -1.69 -16.44 -0.63
N ASP A 68 -1.11 -16.71 0.53
CA ASP A 68 -1.71 -17.61 1.51
C ASP A 68 -3.14 -17.14 1.84
N ASP A 69 -4.10 -18.00 1.49
CA ASP A 69 -5.54 -17.90 1.78
C ASP A 69 -5.85 -18.02 3.28
#